data_AF-A0A259CFU2-F1
#
_entry.id   AF-A0A259CFU2-F1
#
_cell.length_a   1.000
_cell.length_b   1.000
_cell.length_c   1.000
_cell.angle_alpha   90.00
_cell.angle_beta   90.00
_cell.angle_gamma   90.00
#
_symmetry.space_group_name_H-M   'P 1'
#
loop_
_entity.id
_entity.type
_entity.pdbx_description
1 polymer ?
#
loop_
_entity_poly.entity_id
_entity_poly.type
_entity_poly.pdbx_seq_one_letter_code
_entity_poly.pdbx_strand_id
1 'polypeptide(L)' 'MLLTHATLATMATGYGLIRDAAVALDGESIAWAGPMADLPARYRSLPEMDCAGRLVTPGLIDCHTHAVHAG' A
#
# COMPACT_ATOMS: atom_id res chain seq x y z
N MET A 1 -1.88 11.30 2.06
CA MET A 1 -0.62 10.71 2.58
C MET A 1 0.07 9.98 1.44
N LEU A 2 1.40 9.88 1.44
CA LEU A 2 2.17 9.17 0.44
C LEU A 2 3.13 8.19 1.15
N LEU A 3 3.01 6.90 0.84
CA LEU A 3 4.00 5.90 1.24
C LEU A 3 5.05 5.80 0.14
N THR A 4 6.34 5.88 0.47
CA THR A 4 7.45 5.83 -0.50
C THR A 4 8.44 4.72 -0.19
N HIS A 5 9.25 4.36 -1.19
CA HIS A 5 10.31 3.36 -1.08
C HIS A 5 9.84 2.02 -0.52
N ALA A 6 8.61 1.62 -0.83
CA ALA A 6 8.05 0.34 -0.39
C ALA A 6 8.38 -0.77 -1.41
N THR A 7 8.36 -2.02 -0.94
CA THR A 7 8.11 -3.16 -1.82
C THR A 7 6.61 -3.44 -1.77
N LEU A 8 5.89 -3.19 -2.86
CA LEU A 8 4.45 -3.48 -2.90
C LEU A 8 4.21 -4.92 -3.31
N ALA A 9 3.22 -5.57 -2.69
CA ALA A 9 2.62 -6.81 -3.18
C ALA A 9 1.14 -6.56 -3.44
N THR A 10 0.79 -6.19 -4.66
CA THR A 10 -0.55 -5.66 -5.01
C THR A 10 -1.65 -6.73 -5.08
N MET A 11 -1.28 -8.00 -5.19
CA MET A 11 -2.19 -9.12 -5.46
C MET A 11 -3.00 -9.01 -6.77
N ALA A 12 -2.65 -8.09 -7.69
CA ALA A 12 -3.35 -7.91 -8.95
C ALA A 12 -3.12 -9.06 -9.95
N THR A 13 -1.94 -9.68 -9.93
CA THR A 13 -1.60 -10.89 -10.68
C THR A 13 -0.53 -11.66 -9.92
N GLY A 14 -0.86 -12.85 -9.41
CA GLY A 14 -0.04 -13.54 -8.41
C GLY A 14 0.20 -12.61 -7.20
N TYR A 15 1.44 -12.48 -6.73
CA TYR A 15 1.77 -11.50 -5.68
C TYR A 15 1.85 -10.05 -6.19
N GLY A 16 1.93 -9.81 -7.50
CA GLY A 16 1.98 -8.46 -8.08
C GLY A 16 3.05 -7.57 -7.47
N LEU A 17 4.28 -8.09 -7.35
CA LEU A 17 5.40 -7.42 -6.67
C LEU A 17 5.95 -6.24 -7.46
N ILE A 18 6.09 -5.09 -6.80
CA ILE A 18 6.75 -3.90 -7.35
C ILE A 18 7.80 -3.43 -6.33
N ARG A 19 9.07 -3.46 -6.73
CA ARG A 19 10.18 -2.94 -5.91
C ARG A 19 10.31 -1.44 -6.11
N ASP A 20 10.77 -0.74 -5.07
CA ASP A 20 10.90 0.72 -5.05
C ASP A 20 9.65 1.42 -5.59
N ALA A 21 8.57 1.28 -4.81
CA ALA A 21 7.24 1.68 -5.17
C ALA A 21 6.63 2.66 -4.15
N ALA A 22 5.54 3.31 -4.57
CA ALA A 22 4.79 4.24 -3.75
C ALA A 22 3.29 3.99 -3.79
N VAL A 23 2.60 4.47 -2.76
CA VAL A 23 1.14 4.49 -2.66
C VAL A 23 0.69 5.88 -2.24
N ALA A 24 -0.09 6.53 -3.10
CA ALA A 24 -0.75 7.80 -2.78
C ALA A 24 -2.16 7.53 -2.28
N LEU A 25 -2.50 8.12 -1.13
CA LEU A 25 -3.80 8.01 -0.49
C LEU A 25 -4.54 9.34 -0.59
N ASP A 26 -5.80 9.27 -1.00
CA ASP A 26 -6.76 10.37 -0.98
C ASP A 26 -7.93 9.99 -0.06
N GLY A 27 -7.90 10.54 1.16
CA GLY A 27 -8.81 10.16 2.24
C GLY A 27 -8.78 8.65 2.51
N GLU A 28 -9.92 8.00 2.26
CA GLU A 28 -10.16 6.58 2.50
C GLU A 28 -9.78 5.68 1.30
N SER A 29 -9.31 6.27 0.21
CA SER A 29 -9.06 5.56 -1.05
C SER A 29 -7.59 5.57 -1.46
N ILE A 30 -7.18 4.52 -2.18
CA ILE A 30 -5.90 4.50 -2.88
C ILE A 30 -6.07 5.29 -4.18
N ALA A 31 -5.49 6.48 -4.23
CA ALA A 31 -5.55 7.35 -5.40
C ALA A 31 -4.59 6.87 -6.51
N TRP A 32 -3.49 6.24 -6.12
CA TRP A 32 -2.49 5.68 -7.04
C TRP A 32 -1.55 4.71 -6.30
N ALA A 33 -1.10 3.66 -6.98
CA ALA A 33 -0.07 2.75 -6.49
C ALA A 33 0.79 2.24 -7.67
N GLY A 34 2.11 2.31 -7.55
CA GLY A 34 3.01 1.93 -8.65
C GLY A 34 4.50 2.21 -8.37
N PRO A 35 5.37 2.06 -9.38
CA PRO A 35 6.80 2.30 -9.26
C PRO A 35 7.12 3.76 -8.89
N MET A 36 8.10 4.00 -8.00
CA MET A 36 8.53 5.34 -7.60
C MET A 36 8.89 6.25 -8.78
N ALA A 37 9.49 5.66 -9.82
CA ALA A 37 9.84 6.35 -11.06
C ALA A 37 8.63 6.97 -11.78
N ASP A 38 7.46 6.34 -11.64
CA ASP A 38 6.22 6.74 -12.32
C ASP A 38 5.31 7.58 -11.42
N LEU A 39 5.75 7.91 -10.19
CA LEU A 39 4.96 8.67 -9.22
C LEU A 39 4.51 10.03 -9.80
N PRO A 40 3.20 10.26 -10.00
CA PRO A 40 2.70 11.50 -10.56
C PRO A 40 3.07 12.71 -9.69
N ALA A 41 3.54 13.79 -10.32
CA ALA A 41 4.02 15.00 -9.64
C ALA A 41 2.99 15.59 -8.65
N ARG A 42 1.69 15.48 -8.97
CA ARG A 42 0.59 15.97 -8.12
C ARG A 42 0.54 15.33 -6.72
N TYR A 43 1.13 14.15 -6.53
CA TYR A 43 1.14 13.47 -5.24
C TYR A 43 2.41 13.72 -4.42
N ARG A 44 3.46 14.31 -5.02
CA ARG A 44 4.77 14.53 -4.36
C ARG A 44 4.71 15.56 -3.23
N SER A 45 3.66 16.38 -3.17
CA SER A 45 3.45 17.35 -2.08
C SER A 45 2.64 16.79 -0.90
N LEU A 46 2.18 15.54 -0.96
CA LEU A 46 1.46 14.91 0.14
C LEU A 46 2.42 14.62 1.31
N PRO A 47 1.93 14.58 2.56
CA PRO A 47 2.74 14.12 3.69
C PRO A 47 3.29 12.71 3.44
N GLU A 48 4.62 12.60 3.47
CA GLU A 48 5.37 11.40 3.10
C GLU A 48 5.71 10.52 4.32
N MET A 49 5.66 9.22 4.11
CA MET A 49 6.17 8.20 5.02
C MET A 49 7.09 7.24 4.23
N ASP A 50 8.39 7.33 4.50
CA ASP A 50 9.38 6.42 3.94
C ASP A 50 9.26 5.03 4.58
N CYS A 51 8.95 4.03 3.75
CA CYS A 51 8.80 2.64 4.18
C CYS A 51 10.15 1.91 4.30
N ALA A 52 11.26 2.50 3.83
CA ALA A 52 12.62 1.97 3.87
C ALA A 52 12.75 0.54 3.32
N GLY A 53 12.14 0.29 2.16
CA GLY A 53 12.15 -0.99 1.46
C GLY A 53 11.19 -2.04 2.01
N ARG A 54 10.46 -1.76 3.11
CA ARG A 54 9.54 -2.73 3.74
C ARG A 54 8.42 -3.17 2.80
N LEU A 55 7.93 -4.38 3.06
CA LEU A 55 6.80 -4.95 2.34
C LEU A 55 5.50 -4.27 2.75
N VAL A 56 4.73 -3.84 1.76
CA VAL A 56 3.37 -3.32 1.92
C VAL A 56 2.43 -4.22 1.13
N THR A 57 1.41 -4.74 1.82
CA THR A 57 0.36 -5.59 1.25
C THR A 57 -1.00 -4.90 1.40
N PRO A 58 -2.03 -5.35 0.66
CA PRO A 58 -3.40 -5.15 1.10
C PRO A 58 -3.56 -5.59 2.55
N GLY A 59 -4.47 -4.93 3.28
CA GLY A 59 -4.88 -5.39 4.59
C GLY A 59 -5.38 -6.84 4.50
N LEU A 60 -4.99 -7.67 5.47
CA LEU A 60 -5.46 -9.05 5.50
C LEU A 60 -6.97 -9.08 5.77
N ILE A 61 -7.68 -9.95 5.07
CA ILE A 61 -9.11 -10.19 5.25
C ILE A 61 -9.27 -11.53 5.94
N ASP A 62 -9.73 -11.51 7.19
CA ASP A 62 -10.17 -12.71 7.89
C ASP A 62 -11.62 -13.01 7.48
N CYS A 63 -11.78 -13.92 6.51
CA CYS A 63 -13.08 -14.28 5.97
C CYS A 63 -13.85 -15.27 6.85
N HIS A 64 -13.21 -15.86 7.85
CA HIS A 64 -13.81 -16.89 8.67
C HIS A 64 -13.20 -16.92 10.06
N THR A 65 -13.95 -16.41 11.02
CA THR A 65 -13.53 -16.36 12.41
C THR A 65 -14.66 -16.70 13.36
N HIS A 66 -14.28 -17.24 14.51
CA HIS A 66 -15.11 -17.31 15.70
C HIS A 66 -14.53 -16.36 16.74
N ALA A 67 -14.38 -15.09 16.37
CA ALA A 67 -13.67 -14.07 17.17
C ALA A 67 -14.34 -13.79 18.52
N VAL A 68 -15.66 -13.94 18.62
CA VAL A 68 -16.37 -13.82 19.90
C VAL A 68 -16.15 -15.10 20.70
N HIS A 69 -15.44 -14.99 21.82
CA HIS A 69 -15.23 -16.08 22.77
C HIS A 69 -15.47 -15.59 24.21
N ALA A 70 -16.16 -16.41 25.01
CA ALA A 70 -16.67 -16.10 26.37
C ALA A 70 -17.67 -14.92 26.39
N GLY A 71 -18.93 -15.23 26.67
CA GLY A 71 -19.95 -14.22 26.99
C GLY A 71 -19.62 -13.47 28.27
#